data_AF-A0AAE3GW26-F1
#
_entry.id   AF-A0AAE3GW26-F1
#
_cell.length_a   1.000
_cell.length_b   1.000
_cell.length_c   1.000
_cell.angle_alpha   90.00
_cell.angle_beta   90.00
_cell.angle_gamma   90.00
#
_symmetry.space_group_name_H-M   'P 1'
#
loop_
_entity.id
_entity.type
_entity.pdbx_description
1 polymer ?
#
loop_
_entity_poly.entity_id
_entity_poly.type
_entity_poly.pdbx_seq_one_letter_code
_entity_poly.pdbx_strand_id
1 'polypeptide(L)'
;MKKLTRILFSTFLTLSILSFPSQAFAKAKIQMAILLDSSNSMDGLIDQTRNQIWQIVNYLTKVTKNGEVPELEVALYHYGNDNLPSEEGFVRLLTGFTPELDLVSEKLFSIETRGGQEYAGWVIQSAMRELNWSKNKEDFHVIFIAGNEPFDQGPIPWNESVTLAVKGNTLVNTIYCGSAESQERQLWASGATVAQGSSFNINQNQEIAFIESPYDREMAALNAKLNETYIPYGAEGVVGQQRQAIEDTNSGVNLVTRGAAKASEYYQNDSWDLIDAVDGGKVTIQELANDALPEAMQSMTVAQRQEYIVAKKVERETIQEKIRDLSQKRDEYVEKQRQAMANRGDNTLDAVIIESLRKQLAAKGFRLQ
;
A
#
# COMPACT_ATOMS: atom_id res chain seq x y z
N MET A 1 36.24 39.38 -72.91
CA MET A 1 37.03 38.38 -72.16
C MET A 1 36.51 38.26 -70.74
N LYS A 2 35.80 37.14 -70.47
CA LYS A 2 35.45 36.45 -69.20
C LYS A 2 35.09 37.22 -67.90
N LYS A 3 34.16 36.57 -67.17
CA LYS A 3 33.86 36.57 -65.72
C LYS A 3 32.60 37.39 -65.36
N LEU A 4 31.66 36.95 -64.52
CA LEU A 4 31.65 35.90 -63.48
C LEU A 4 30.18 35.61 -63.13
N THR A 5 29.70 34.35 -63.18
CA THR A 5 28.38 33.98 -62.65
C THR A 5 28.59 33.06 -61.45
N ARG A 6 28.27 33.55 -60.25
CA ARG A 6 28.32 32.78 -58.99
C ARG A 6 27.07 31.89 -58.91
N ILE A 7 27.28 30.58 -58.80
CA ILE A 7 26.25 29.61 -58.41
C ILE A 7 26.47 29.31 -56.93
N LEU A 8 25.49 29.66 -56.09
CA LEU A 8 25.41 29.17 -54.70
C LEU A 8 24.78 27.78 -54.73
N PHE A 9 25.49 26.78 -54.21
CA PHE A 9 24.94 25.48 -53.87
C PHE A 9 24.53 25.53 -52.39
N SER A 10 23.22 25.46 -52.08
CA SER A 10 22.76 25.17 -50.72
C SER A 10 22.54 23.66 -50.58
N THR A 11 23.40 23.01 -49.81
CA THR A 11 23.19 21.64 -49.34
C THR A 11 22.18 21.67 -48.20
N PHE A 12 20.96 21.20 -48.46
CA PHE A 12 19.99 20.88 -47.42
C PHE A 12 20.40 19.56 -46.75
N LEU A 13 20.88 19.64 -45.51
CA LEU A 13 21.13 18.48 -44.65
C LEU A 13 19.80 18.10 -43.98
N THR A 14 19.10 17.10 -44.50
CA THR A 14 17.91 16.53 -43.86
C THR A 14 18.35 15.72 -42.65
N LEU A 15 18.15 16.28 -41.46
CA LEU A 15 18.35 15.58 -40.19
C LEU A 15 17.17 14.62 -39.97
N SER A 16 17.34 13.35 -40.35
CA SER A 16 16.40 12.29 -40.01
C SER A 16 16.44 12.06 -38.50
N ILE A 17 15.43 12.54 -37.79
CA ILE A 17 15.21 12.22 -36.38
C ILE A 17 14.84 10.74 -36.32
N LEU A 18 15.80 9.90 -35.92
CA LEU A 18 15.54 8.51 -35.55
C LEU A 18 14.69 8.53 -34.27
N SER A 19 13.37 8.47 -34.43
CA SER A 19 12.45 8.14 -33.35
C SER A 19 12.71 6.69 -32.95
N PHE A 20 13.59 6.48 -31.97
CA PHE A 20 13.67 5.20 -31.29
C PHE A 20 12.30 4.95 -30.62
N PRO A 21 11.67 3.78 -30.84
CA PRO A 21 10.48 3.44 -30.08
C PRO A 21 10.86 3.47 -28.60
N SER A 22 10.23 4.34 -27.83
CA SER A 22 10.30 4.25 -26.37
C SER A 22 9.76 2.88 -26.00
N GLN A 23 10.64 1.98 -25.59
CA GLN A 23 10.23 0.71 -25.05
C GLN A 23 9.45 1.03 -23.78
N ALA A 24 8.11 0.89 -23.82
CA ALA A 24 7.27 1.05 -22.66
C ALA A 24 7.79 0.08 -21.59
N PHE A 25 8.44 0.60 -20.56
CA PHE A 25 8.86 -0.20 -19.42
C PHE A 25 7.59 -0.65 -18.71
N ALA A 26 7.53 -1.92 -18.31
CA ALA A 26 6.45 -2.37 -17.43
C ALA A 26 6.44 -1.49 -16.17
N LYS A 27 5.25 -1.08 -15.73
CA LYS A 27 5.03 -0.26 -14.53
C LYS A 27 5.76 -0.93 -13.36
N ALA A 28 6.62 -0.18 -12.68
CA ALA A 28 7.40 -0.72 -11.55
C ALA A 28 6.47 -1.14 -10.42
N LYS A 29 6.87 -2.11 -9.60
CA LYS A 29 6.07 -2.58 -8.47
C LYS A 29 6.73 -2.34 -7.11
N ILE A 30 5.92 -2.09 -6.10
CA ILE A 30 6.24 -2.12 -4.67
C ILE A 30 5.50 -3.30 -4.07
N GLN A 31 6.23 -4.30 -3.58
CA GLN A 31 5.69 -5.42 -2.81
C GLN A 31 6.10 -5.29 -1.35
N MET A 32 5.12 -5.10 -0.48
CA MET A 32 5.30 -4.89 0.94
C MET A 32 4.65 -6.01 1.75
N ALA A 33 5.45 -6.77 2.50
CA ALA A 33 4.94 -7.74 3.45
C ALA A 33 5.00 -7.17 4.88
N ILE A 34 3.88 -7.19 5.57
CA ILE A 34 3.75 -6.75 6.97
C ILE A 34 3.60 -7.99 7.84
N LEU A 35 4.51 -8.19 8.79
CA LEU A 35 4.55 -9.34 9.70
C LEU A 35 4.33 -8.82 11.13
N LEU A 36 3.15 -9.07 11.69
CA LEU A 36 2.77 -8.53 12.99
C LEU A 36 2.77 -9.60 14.07
N ASP A 37 3.49 -9.33 15.15
CA ASP A 37 3.32 -10.06 16.40
C ASP A 37 1.90 -9.80 16.94
N SER A 38 1.20 -10.88 17.25
CA SER A 38 -0.17 -10.89 17.77
C SER A 38 -0.25 -11.64 19.11
N SER A 39 0.86 -11.66 19.85
CA SER A 39 0.91 -12.10 21.24
C SER A 39 0.09 -11.18 22.16
N ASN A 40 -0.21 -11.63 23.38
CA ASN A 40 -1.06 -10.92 24.36
C ASN A 40 -0.65 -9.46 24.62
N SER A 41 0.64 -9.11 24.48
CA SER A 41 1.11 -7.76 24.74
C SER A 41 0.94 -6.81 23.56
N MET A 42 0.48 -7.27 22.39
CA MET A 42 0.63 -6.55 21.13
C MET A 42 -0.61 -5.79 20.65
N ASP A 43 -1.64 -5.64 21.49
CA ASP A 43 -2.87 -4.89 21.14
C ASP A 43 -2.55 -3.50 20.59
N GLY A 44 -1.66 -2.77 21.26
CA GLY A 44 -1.23 -1.44 20.82
C GLY A 44 -0.59 -1.42 19.42
N LEU A 45 0.22 -2.44 19.08
CA LEU A 45 0.83 -2.53 17.74
C LEU A 45 -0.24 -2.78 16.68
N ILE A 46 -1.15 -3.72 16.95
CA ILE A 46 -2.21 -4.07 16.01
C ILE A 46 -3.12 -2.86 15.80
N ASP A 47 -3.51 -2.16 16.87
CA ASP A 47 -4.33 -0.95 16.81
C ASP A 47 -3.63 0.22 16.12
N GLN A 48 -2.32 0.42 16.36
CA GLN A 48 -1.54 1.40 15.60
C GLN A 48 -1.54 1.04 14.11
N THR A 49 -1.30 -0.22 13.75
CA THR A 49 -1.29 -0.64 12.34
C THR A 49 -2.65 -0.41 11.67
N ARG A 50 -3.75 -0.78 12.34
CA ARG A 50 -5.14 -0.56 11.88
C ARG A 50 -5.41 0.91 11.56
N ASN A 51 -4.98 1.79 12.46
CA ASN A 51 -5.24 3.22 12.35
C ASN A 51 -4.36 3.93 11.30
N GLN A 52 -3.24 3.32 10.92
CA GLN A 52 -2.15 4.00 10.22
C GLN A 52 -1.84 3.48 8.83
N ILE A 53 -2.38 2.32 8.44
CA ILE A 53 -2.13 1.73 7.11
C ILE A 53 -2.43 2.73 5.97
N TRP A 54 -3.50 3.51 6.09
CA TRP A 54 -3.88 4.51 5.10
C TRP A 54 -2.88 5.66 4.98
N GLN A 55 -2.16 6.01 6.05
CA GLN A 55 -1.10 7.03 6.00
C GLN A 55 0.10 6.53 5.18
N ILE A 56 0.45 5.26 5.34
CA ILE A 56 1.53 4.61 4.57
C ILE A 56 1.15 4.55 3.08
N VAL A 57 -0.09 4.14 2.77
CA VAL A 57 -0.62 4.13 1.40
C VAL A 57 -0.56 5.54 0.80
N ASN A 58 -1.10 6.54 1.49
CA ASN A 58 -1.09 7.93 1.02
C ASN A 58 0.30 8.53 0.86
N TYR A 59 1.30 8.04 1.60
CA TYR A 59 2.68 8.43 1.35
C TYR A 59 3.19 7.85 0.03
N LEU A 60 2.91 6.57 -0.22
CA LEU A 60 3.38 5.87 -1.42
C LEU A 60 2.74 6.38 -2.71
N THR A 61 1.57 7.02 -2.67
CA THR A 61 0.93 7.62 -3.86
C THR A 61 1.74 8.81 -4.39
N LYS A 62 2.59 9.42 -3.55
CA LYS A 62 3.50 10.51 -3.91
C LYS A 62 4.80 10.01 -4.51
N VAL A 63 5.02 8.70 -4.56
CA VAL A 63 6.25 8.08 -5.06
C VAL A 63 6.07 7.67 -6.51
N THR A 64 7.06 7.94 -7.35
CA THR A 64 7.10 7.53 -8.75
C THR A 64 8.41 6.87 -9.15
N LYS A 65 8.37 6.01 -10.16
CA LYS A 65 9.54 5.49 -10.86
C LYS A 65 9.34 5.70 -12.35
N ASN A 66 10.32 6.31 -12.99
CA ASN A 66 10.25 6.69 -14.42
C ASN A 66 9.03 7.56 -14.79
N GLY A 67 8.54 8.38 -13.85
CA GLY A 67 7.41 9.29 -14.08
C GLY A 67 6.03 8.69 -13.82
N GLU A 68 5.95 7.41 -13.46
CA GLU A 68 4.69 6.73 -13.12
C GLU A 68 4.66 6.33 -11.64
N VAL A 69 3.48 6.40 -11.02
CA VAL A 69 3.23 5.84 -9.68
C VAL A 69 3.38 4.32 -9.80
N PRO A 70 4.22 3.61 -9.02
CA PRO A 70 4.42 2.17 -9.17
C PRO A 70 3.19 1.37 -8.71
N GLU A 71 2.95 0.15 -9.21
CA GLU A 71 1.92 -0.73 -8.61
C GLU A 71 2.25 -1.05 -7.15
N LEU A 72 1.24 -1.12 -6.28
CA LEU A 72 1.40 -1.50 -4.88
C LEU A 72 0.67 -2.82 -4.61
N GLU A 73 1.38 -3.79 -4.06
CA GLU A 73 0.79 -5.00 -3.51
C GLU A 73 1.24 -5.17 -2.05
N VAL A 74 0.27 -5.49 -1.18
CA VAL A 74 0.53 -5.69 0.24
C VAL A 74 0.17 -7.13 0.62
N ALA A 75 1.04 -7.76 1.40
CA ALA A 75 0.79 -9.05 2.04
C ALA A 75 0.80 -8.87 3.55
N LEU A 76 0.02 -9.70 4.25
CA LEU A 76 -0.11 -9.61 5.70
C LEU A 76 0.05 -11.00 6.33
N TYR A 77 0.96 -11.08 7.29
CA TYR A 77 1.07 -12.19 8.23
C TYR A 77 0.79 -11.68 9.64
N HIS A 78 0.30 -12.58 10.48
CA HIS A 78 0.50 -12.46 11.91
C HIS A 78 1.21 -13.70 12.47
N TYR A 79 1.92 -13.52 13.57
CA TYR A 79 2.63 -14.58 14.28
C TYR A 79 2.53 -14.41 15.80
N GLY A 80 3.01 -15.38 16.58
CA GLY A 80 3.11 -15.23 18.03
C GLY A 80 1.80 -15.48 18.80
N ASN A 81 0.88 -16.28 18.26
CA ASN A 81 -0.47 -16.45 18.81
C ASN A 81 -0.81 -17.94 19.03
N ASP A 82 -1.22 -18.33 20.24
CA ASP A 82 -1.51 -19.72 20.66
C ASP A 82 -2.71 -20.34 19.93
N ASN A 83 -3.54 -19.54 19.24
CA ASN A 83 -4.57 -20.11 18.35
C ASN A 83 -3.97 -20.67 17.06
N LEU A 84 -2.71 -20.35 16.75
CA LEU A 84 -2.02 -20.83 15.57
C LEU A 84 -1.33 -22.18 15.87
N PRO A 85 -1.28 -23.11 14.90
CA PRO A 85 -0.63 -24.40 15.10
C PRO A 85 0.87 -24.24 15.38
N SER A 86 1.35 -24.86 16.45
CA SER A 86 2.78 -24.85 16.80
C SER A 86 3.64 -25.55 15.75
N GLU A 87 3.09 -26.56 15.06
CA GLU A 87 3.73 -27.25 13.92
C GLU A 87 3.91 -26.35 12.69
N GLU A 88 3.13 -25.27 12.59
CA GLU A 88 3.27 -24.20 11.59
C GLU A 88 4.07 -23.00 12.13
N GLY A 89 4.70 -23.16 13.31
CA GLY A 89 5.55 -22.14 13.92
C GLY A 89 4.79 -20.94 14.50
N PHE A 90 3.50 -21.10 14.78
CA PHE A 90 2.61 -20.00 15.18
C PHE A 90 2.57 -18.86 14.15
N VAL A 91 2.56 -19.21 12.85
CA VAL A 91 2.53 -18.25 11.73
C VAL A 91 1.28 -18.47 10.89
N ARG A 92 0.67 -17.37 10.43
CA ARG A 92 -0.45 -17.43 9.49
C ARG A 92 -0.36 -16.32 8.44
N LEU A 93 -0.37 -16.72 7.16
CA LEU A 93 -0.63 -15.82 6.04
C LEU A 93 -2.12 -15.45 6.05
N LEU A 94 -2.43 -14.17 6.27
CA LEU A 94 -3.81 -13.67 6.26
C LEU A 94 -4.25 -13.25 4.86
N THR A 95 -3.34 -12.62 4.10
CA THR A 95 -3.49 -12.39 2.66
C THR A 95 -2.12 -12.37 1.98
N GLY A 96 -2.04 -13.03 0.83
CA GLY A 96 -0.91 -12.87 -0.09
C GLY A 96 -0.89 -11.46 -0.71
N PHE A 97 0.10 -11.21 -1.56
CA PHE A 97 0.20 -9.95 -2.30
C PHE A 97 -1.08 -9.67 -3.08
N THR A 98 -1.73 -8.57 -2.73
CA THR A 98 -2.96 -8.09 -3.36
C THR A 98 -2.90 -6.57 -3.54
N PRO A 99 -3.45 -6.03 -4.64
CA PRO A 99 -3.69 -4.59 -4.77
C PRO A 99 -4.95 -4.13 -4.02
N GLU A 100 -5.80 -5.06 -3.56
CA GLU A 100 -7.06 -4.73 -2.88
C GLU A 100 -6.82 -4.33 -1.42
N LEU A 101 -6.64 -3.03 -1.18
CA LEU A 101 -6.27 -2.51 0.15
C LEU A 101 -7.37 -2.68 1.21
N ASP A 102 -8.64 -2.70 0.83
CA ASP A 102 -9.73 -2.98 1.77
C ASP A 102 -9.69 -4.44 2.26
N LEU A 103 -9.22 -5.40 1.44
CA LEU A 103 -9.00 -6.79 1.88
C LEU A 103 -7.87 -6.86 2.91
N VAL A 104 -6.79 -6.13 2.69
CA VAL A 104 -5.68 -6.03 3.65
C VAL A 104 -6.17 -5.44 4.98
N SER A 105 -6.97 -4.38 4.92
CA SER A 105 -7.58 -3.75 6.09
C SER A 105 -8.54 -4.71 6.82
N GLU A 106 -9.43 -5.38 6.10
CA GLU A 106 -10.33 -6.41 6.66
C GLU A 106 -9.54 -7.49 7.42
N LYS A 107 -8.46 -8.01 6.81
CA LYS A 107 -7.61 -9.01 7.45
C LYS A 107 -6.91 -8.46 8.69
N LEU A 108 -6.42 -7.23 8.64
CA LEU A 108 -5.82 -6.57 9.79
C LEU A 108 -6.81 -6.36 10.94
N PHE A 109 -8.05 -5.99 10.65
CA PHE A 109 -9.10 -5.85 11.66
C PHE A 109 -9.54 -7.20 12.26
N SER A 110 -9.36 -8.31 11.53
CA SER A 110 -9.64 -9.66 12.02
C SER A 110 -8.63 -10.23 13.04
N ILE A 111 -7.48 -9.58 13.24
CA ILE A 111 -6.44 -10.07 14.16
C ILE A 111 -6.89 -9.92 15.62
N GLU A 112 -6.94 -11.02 16.36
CA GLU A 112 -7.12 -11.02 17.81
C GLU A 112 -5.81 -11.42 18.48
N THR A 113 -5.41 -10.69 19.52
CA THR A 113 -4.20 -11.04 20.27
C THR A 113 -4.47 -12.19 21.22
N ARG A 114 -3.48 -13.07 21.37
CA ARG A 114 -3.50 -14.16 22.34
C ARG A 114 -2.07 -14.58 22.61
N GLY A 115 -1.77 -15.00 23.84
CA GLY A 115 -0.44 -15.44 24.25
C GLY A 115 0.14 -16.42 23.24
N GLY A 116 1.44 -16.46 23.06
CA GLY A 116 2.04 -17.32 22.04
C GLY A 116 3.54 -17.43 22.18
N GLN A 117 4.14 -18.01 21.14
CA GLN A 117 5.58 -18.03 20.97
C GLN A 117 5.92 -17.36 19.63
N GLU A 118 6.80 -16.38 19.70
CA GLU A 118 7.07 -15.34 18.72
C GLU A 118 8.25 -15.72 17.81
N TYR A 119 8.03 -16.59 16.84
CA TYR A 119 9.10 -17.08 15.97
C TYR A 119 9.39 -16.16 14.77
N ALA A 120 10.10 -15.06 15.04
CA ALA A 120 10.50 -14.08 14.02
C ALA A 120 11.26 -14.71 12.84
N GLY A 121 12.20 -15.61 13.12
CA GLY A 121 12.93 -16.37 12.09
C GLY A 121 12.00 -17.20 11.20
N TRP A 122 10.95 -17.78 11.78
CA TRP A 122 9.99 -18.61 11.05
C TRP A 122 9.11 -17.77 10.12
N VAL A 123 8.50 -16.70 10.61
CA VAL A 123 7.59 -15.87 9.81
C VAL A 123 8.31 -15.19 8.63
N ILE A 124 9.58 -14.76 8.81
CA ILE A 124 10.39 -14.23 7.71
C ILE A 124 10.66 -15.33 6.67
N GLN A 125 10.95 -16.56 7.10
CA GLN A 125 11.16 -17.68 6.19
C GLN A 125 9.89 -18.02 5.40
N SER A 126 8.73 -18.07 6.07
CA SER A 126 7.42 -18.28 5.44
C SER A 126 7.13 -17.20 4.40
N ALA A 127 7.28 -15.93 4.76
CA ALA A 127 7.07 -14.81 3.83
C ALA A 127 7.97 -14.92 2.58
N MET A 128 9.21 -15.39 2.72
CA MET A 128 10.11 -15.57 1.57
C MET A 128 9.82 -16.82 0.73
N ARG A 129 9.15 -17.83 1.28
CA ARG A 129 8.87 -19.11 0.59
C ARG A 129 7.46 -19.18 -0.01
N GLU A 130 6.49 -18.54 0.63
CA GLU A 130 5.08 -18.68 0.30
C GLU A 130 4.54 -17.50 -0.52
N LEU A 131 5.10 -16.28 -0.35
CA LEU A 131 4.66 -15.13 -1.12
C LEU A 131 5.23 -15.13 -2.54
N ASN A 132 4.39 -14.73 -3.49
CA ASN A 132 4.74 -14.59 -4.89
C ASN A 132 5.50 -13.28 -5.16
N TRP A 133 6.72 -13.18 -4.66
CA TRP A 133 7.61 -12.05 -4.94
C TRP A 133 7.87 -11.91 -6.45
N SER A 134 7.88 -10.68 -6.95
CA SER A 134 8.15 -10.38 -8.34
C SER A 134 9.56 -10.85 -8.73
N LYS A 135 9.72 -11.24 -9.99
CA LYS A 135 11.02 -11.63 -10.54
C LYS A 135 11.75 -10.44 -11.17
N ASN A 136 11.09 -9.29 -11.30
CA ASN A 136 11.68 -8.09 -11.87
C ASN A 136 12.60 -7.42 -10.85
N LYS A 137 13.86 -7.22 -11.22
CA LYS A 137 14.87 -6.62 -10.34
C LYS A 137 14.66 -5.13 -10.10
N GLU A 138 13.86 -4.49 -10.94
CA GLU A 138 13.47 -3.09 -10.79
C GLU A 138 12.34 -2.89 -9.79
N ASP A 139 11.69 -3.96 -9.34
CA ASP A 139 10.65 -3.90 -8.32
C ASP A 139 11.27 -3.78 -6.93
N PHE A 140 10.52 -3.14 -6.04
CA PHE A 140 10.91 -2.89 -4.67
C PHE A 140 10.26 -3.91 -3.75
N HIS A 141 11.08 -4.73 -3.08
CA HIS A 141 10.62 -5.75 -2.15
C HIS A 141 11.04 -5.38 -0.73
N VAL A 142 10.06 -5.34 0.18
CA VAL A 142 10.30 -4.99 1.57
C VAL A 142 9.44 -5.81 2.52
N ILE A 143 10.03 -6.23 3.62
CA ILE A 143 9.36 -6.80 4.79
C ILE A 143 9.45 -5.78 5.92
N PHE A 144 8.33 -5.55 6.60
CA PHE A 144 8.30 -4.93 7.93
C PHE A 144 7.85 -5.98 8.93
N ILE A 145 8.72 -6.32 9.88
CA ILE A 145 8.40 -7.20 11.01
C ILE A 145 8.35 -6.37 12.30
N ALA A 146 7.32 -6.59 13.12
CA ALA A 146 7.11 -5.88 14.37
C ALA A 146 6.75 -6.82 15.52
N GLY A 147 7.34 -6.62 16.69
CA GLY A 147 7.16 -7.47 17.89
C GLY A 147 8.03 -7.03 19.06
N ASN A 148 7.92 -7.69 20.21
CA ASN A 148 8.59 -7.27 21.46
C ASN A 148 9.44 -8.35 22.17
N GLU A 149 9.48 -9.57 21.64
CA GLU A 149 10.20 -10.72 22.21
C GLU A 149 11.59 -10.95 21.56
N PRO A 150 12.44 -11.85 22.10
CA PRO A 150 13.74 -12.18 21.52
C PRO A 150 13.65 -12.59 20.05
N PHE A 151 14.44 -11.93 19.20
CA PHE A 151 14.38 -12.14 17.74
C PHE A 151 14.90 -13.53 17.30
N ASP A 152 15.62 -14.24 18.17
CA ASP A 152 16.16 -15.58 17.97
C ASP A 152 15.31 -16.71 18.58
N GLN A 153 14.09 -16.41 19.02
CA GLN A 153 13.19 -17.44 19.53
C GLN A 153 12.74 -18.41 18.42
N GLY A 154 12.57 -19.68 18.80
CA GLY A 154 12.08 -20.74 17.93
C GLY A 154 13.19 -21.56 17.24
N PRO A 155 12.82 -22.60 16.49
CA PRO A 155 13.79 -23.55 15.93
C PRO A 155 14.43 -23.09 14.62
N ILE A 156 13.92 -22.02 13.99
CA ILE A 156 14.43 -21.50 12.72
C ILE A 156 15.39 -20.34 13.01
N PRO A 157 16.69 -20.46 12.69
CA PRO A 157 17.65 -19.40 12.92
C PRO A 157 17.30 -18.14 12.12
N TRP A 158 17.11 -17.01 12.81
CA TRP A 158 16.73 -15.74 12.16
C TRP A 158 17.73 -15.30 11.08
N ASN A 159 19.02 -15.60 11.28
CA ASN A 159 20.11 -15.25 10.37
C ASN A 159 19.97 -15.97 9.01
N GLU A 160 19.48 -17.22 8.99
CA GLU A 160 19.19 -17.96 7.76
C GLU A 160 18.02 -17.31 7.01
N SER A 161 16.97 -16.92 7.73
CA SER A 161 15.77 -16.31 7.16
C SER A 161 16.04 -14.92 6.58
N VAL A 162 16.80 -14.06 7.27
CA VAL A 162 17.21 -12.76 6.70
C VAL A 162 18.18 -12.93 5.53
N THR A 163 19.05 -13.94 5.56
CA THR A 163 19.93 -14.25 4.42
C THR A 163 19.12 -14.69 3.20
N LEU A 164 18.03 -15.44 3.41
CA LEU A 164 17.09 -15.79 2.34
C LEU A 164 16.43 -14.54 1.73
N ALA A 165 16.00 -13.59 2.56
CA ALA A 165 15.44 -12.31 2.10
C ALA A 165 16.45 -11.51 1.24
N VAL A 166 17.69 -11.37 1.71
CA VAL A 166 18.76 -10.68 0.97
C VAL A 166 19.04 -11.34 -0.38
N LYS A 167 19.09 -12.68 -0.44
CA LYS A 167 19.25 -13.43 -1.71
C LYS A 167 18.09 -13.18 -2.68
N GLY A 168 16.89 -12.92 -2.15
CA GLY A 168 15.70 -12.51 -2.90
C GLY A 168 15.62 -11.02 -3.26
N ASN A 169 16.66 -10.22 -2.97
CA ASN A 169 16.65 -8.75 -3.10
C ASN A 169 15.51 -8.09 -2.29
N THR A 170 15.16 -8.70 -1.15
CA THR A 170 14.13 -8.20 -0.22
C THR A 170 14.80 -7.60 1.01
N LEU A 171 14.46 -6.36 1.33
CA LEU A 171 14.90 -5.69 2.56
C LEU A 171 14.04 -6.15 3.73
N VAL A 172 14.63 -6.35 4.92
CA VAL A 172 13.85 -6.62 6.15
C VAL A 172 14.07 -5.48 7.13
N ASN A 173 13.00 -4.73 7.37
CA ASN A 173 12.93 -3.70 8.39
C ASN A 173 12.35 -4.28 9.67
N THR A 174 12.96 -3.95 10.82
CA THR A 174 12.59 -4.50 12.12
C THR A 174 12.06 -3.40 13.03
N ILE A 175 10.91 -3.61 13.67
CA ILE A 175 10.24 -2.64 14.53
C ILE A 175 10.08 -3.26 15.91
N TYR A 176 10.96 -2.91 16.85
CA TYR A 176 10.90 -3.43 18.21
C TYR A 176 9.90 -2.62 19.05
N CYS A 177 8.92 -3.30 19.64
CA CYS A 177 7.82 -2.67 20.39
C CYS A 177 8.02 -2.69 21.92
N GLY A 178 9.20 -3.10 22.39
CA GLY A 178 9.57 -3.08 23.80
C GLY A 178 10.31 -1.82 24.25
N SER A 179 10.85 -1.85 25.48
CA SER A 179 11.63 -0.74 26.05
C SER A 179 12.87 -0.43 25.20
N ALA A 180 13.18 0.86 25.00
CA ALA A 180 14.37 1.29 24.26
C ALA A 180 15.70 0.82 24.88
N GLU A 181 15.68 0.53 26.18
CA GLU A 181 16.82 0.04 26.98
C GLU A 181 16.92 -1.50 27.01
N SER A 182 15.98 -2.20 26.38
CA SER A 182 16.00 -3.67 26.30
C SER A 182 17.22 -4.16 25.51
N GLN A 183 17.85 -5.22 26.01
CA GLN A 183 18.96 -5.87 25.29
C GLN A 183 18.46 -6.55 24.01
N GLU A 184 17.21 -7.02 24.00
CA GLU A 184 16.59 -7.66 22.82
C GLU A 184 16.56 -6.74 21.60
N ARG A 185 16.47 -5.43 21.82
CA ARG A 185 16.50 -4.41 20.75
C ARG A 185 17.76 -4.54 19.89
N GLN A 186 18.91 -4.92 20.47
CA GLN A 186 20.15 -5.06 19.72
C GLN A 186 20.09 -6.22 18.72
N LEU A 187 19.37 -7.29 19.07
CA LEU A 187 19.21 -8.45 18.20
C LEU A 187 18.24 -8.14 17.05
N TRP A 188 17.13 -7.44 17.34
CA TRP A 188 16.26 -6.88 16.31
C TRP A 188 17.05 -5.99 15.33
N ALA A 189 17.86 -5.06 15.85
CA ALA A 189 18.70 -4.19 15.03
C ALA A 189 19.75 -4.95 14.20
N SER A 190 20.29 -6.04 14.73
CA SER A 190 21.20 -6.93 14.01
C SER A 190 20.48 -7.62 12.85
N GLY A 191 19.24 -8.07 13.06
CA GLY A 191 18.36 -8.62 12.03
C GLY A 191 18.21 -7.67 10.83
N ALA A 192 17.80 -6.43 11.09
CA ALA A 192 17.68 -5.41 10.03
C ALA A 192 19.01 -5.12 9.33
N THR A 193 20.10 -5.00 10.11
CA THR A 193 21.42 -4.69 9.56
C THR A 193 21.88 -5.77 8.57
N VAL A 194 21.76 -7.04 8.94
CA VAL A 194 22.10 -8.18 8.05
C VAL A 194 21.20 -8.19 6.82
N ALA A 195 19.93 -7.82 6.99
CA ALA A 195 18.94 -7.76 5.92
C ALA A 195 19.01 -6.48 5.05
N GLN A 196 20.00 -5.60 5.27
CA GLN A 196 20.13 -4.30 4.60
C GLN A 196 18.91 -3.37 4.80
N GLY A 197 18.12 -3.61 5.85
CA GLY A 197 16.98 -2.79 6.24
C GLY A 197 17.31 -1.77 7.33
N SER A 198 16.26 -1.19 7.88
CA SER A 198 16.28 -0.23 8.96
C SER A 198 15.69 -0.84 10.23
N SER A 199 16.23 -0.45 11.39
CA SER A 199 15.70 -0.86 12.69
C SER A 199 15.07 0.33 13.39
N PHE A 200 13.90 0.09 13.99
CA PHE A 200 13.15 1.08 14.74
C PHE A 200 12.76 0.54 16.11
N ASN A 201 12.47 1.45 17.03
CA ASN A 201 11.86 1.14 18.31
C ASN A 201 10.70 2.10 18.51
N ILE A 202 9.51 1.56 18.75
CA ILE A 202 8.29 2.35 18.92
C ILE A 202 7.66 2.02 20.27
N ASN A 203 6.95 3.00 20.84
CA ASN A 203 6.00 2.71 21.90
C ASN A 203 4.66 2.35 21.24
N GLN A 204 4.35 1.06 21.24
CA GLN A 204 3.11 0.54 20.65
C GLN A 204 1.83 1.06 21.34
N ASN A 205 1.92 1.53 22.58
CA ASN A 205 0.80 2.12 23.32
C ASN A 205 0.80 3.65 23.24
N GLN A 206 1.65 4.24 22.39
CA GLN A 206 1.63 5.67 22.19
C GLN A 206 0.34 6.07 21.47
N GLU A 207 -0.51 6.81 22.19
CA GLU A 207 -1.66 7.46 21.60
C GLU A 207 -1.21 8.54 20.63
N ILE A 208 -1.87 8.58 19.49
CA ILE A 208 -1.59 9.53 18.42
C ILE A 208 -2.69 10.56 18.45
N ALA A 209 -2.32 11.81 18.79
CA ALA A 209 -3.26 12.90 18.79
C ALA A 209 -3.81 13.12 17.38
N PHE A 210 -5.11 12.89 17.21
CA PHE A 210 -5.81 13.27 15.99
C PHE A 210 -5.88 14.80 15.93
N ILE A 211 -5.33 15.38 14.87
CA ILE A 211 -5.40 16.81 14.62
C ILE A 211 -6.60 17.05 13.71
N GLU A 212 -7.66 17.60 14.28
CA GLU A 212 -8.84 18.03 13.52
C GLU A 212 -8.47 19.12 12.52
N SER A 213 -8.92 18.94 11.29
CA SER A 213 -8.73 19.90 10.21
C SER A 213 -10.07 20.55 9.82
N PRO A 214 -10.09 21.83 9.43
CA PRO A 214 -11.29 22.47 8.90
C PRO A 214 -11.84 21.79 7.62
N TYR A 215 -11.06 20.93 6.96
CA TYR A 215 -11.45 20.21 5.75
C TYR A 215 -12.12 18.85 6.02
N ASP A 216 -12.03 18.33 7.24
CA ASP A 216 -12.43 16.95 7.56
C ASP A 216 -13.90 16.66 7.26
N ARG A 217 -14.79 17.61 7.59
CA ARG A 217 -16.24 17.44 7.36
C ARG A 217 -16.59 17.32 5.88
N GLU A 218 -15.97 18.12 5.03
CA GLU A 218 -16.22 18.09 3.59
C GLU A 218 -15.65 16.81 2.97
N MET A 219 -14.45 16.41 3.39
CA MET A 219 -13.83 15.15 2.96
C MET A 219 -14.66 13.93 3.35
N ALA A 220 -15.20 13.87 4.56
CA ALA A 220 -16.08 12.79 5.00
C ALA A 220 -17.37 12.72 4.16
N ALA A 221 -17.96 13.86 3.83
CA ALA A 221 -19.14 13.93 2.96
C ALA A 221 -18.83 13.49 1.52
N LEU A 222 -17.65 13.85 1.00
CA LEU A 222 -17.19 13.40 -0.32
C LEU A 222 -16.89 11.90 -0.33
N ASN A 223 -16.32 11.34 0.73
CA ASN A 223 -16.11 9.90 0.86
C ASN A 223 -17.44 9.12 0.80
N ALA A 224 -18.49 9.60 1.47
CA ALA A 224 -19.81 8.98 1.38
C ALA A 224 -20.36 8.99 -0.05
N LYS A 225 -20.24 10.12 -0.77
CA LYS A 225 -20.62 10.22 -2.18
C LYS A 225 -19.77 9.33 -3.08
N LEU A 226 -18.48 9.19 -2.79
CA LEU A 226 -17.58 8.32 -3.53
C LEU A 226 -18.08 6.87 -3.51
N ASN A 227 -18.59 6.39 -2.36
CA ASN A 227 -19.14 5.04 -2.22
C ASN A 227 -20.33 4.77 -3.15
N GLU A 228 -21.11 5.81 -3.46
CA GLU A 228 -22.26 5.73 -4.36
C GLU A 228 -21.86 5.61 -5.85
N THR A 229 -20.56 5.69 -6.16
CA THR A 229 -20.04 5.56 -7.52
C THR A 229 -19.53 4.17 -7.87
N TYR A 230 -19.41 3.26 -6.90
CA TYR A 230 -18.99 1.87 -7.14
C TYR A 230 -20.14 1.02 -7.64
N ILE A 231 -19.85 0.18 -8.62
CA ILE A 231 -20.83 -0.67 -9.30
C ILE A 231 -20.46 -2.13 -8.99
N PRO A 232 -21.08 -2.74 -7.96
CA PRO A 232 -20.79 -4.12 -7.61
C PRO A 232 -21.17 -5.07 -8.76
N TYR A 233 -20.27 -5.96 -9.16
CA TYR A 233 -20.51 -6.94 -10.21
C TYR A 233 -20.00 -8.34 -9.85
N GLY A 234 -20.58 -9.37 -10.49
CA GLY A 234 -20.18 -10.75 -10.30
C GLY A 234 -20.43 -11.28 -8.88
N ALA A 235 -19.80 -12.42 -8.56
CA ALA A 235 -19.96 -13.09 -7.28
C ALA A 235 -19.39 -12.28 -6.10
N GLU A 236 -18.31 -11.54 -6.34
CA GLU A 236 -17.62 -10.75 -5.31
C GLU A 236 -18.21 -9.34 -5.15
N GLY A 237 -19.09 -8.89 -6.06
CA GLY A 237 -19.63 -7.53 -6.09
C GLY A 237 -20.19 -7.06 -4.74
N VAL A 238 -21.13 -7.84 -4.19
CA VAL A 238 -21.78 -7.52 -2.91
C VAL A 238 -20.78 -7.63 -1.75
N VAL A 239 -19.90 -8.63 -1.78
CA VAL A 239 -18.90 -8.85 -0.73
C VAL A 239 -17.91 -7.69 -0.66
N GLY A 240 -17.38 -7.26 -1.80
CA GLY A 240 -16.45 -6.13 -1.89
C GLY A 240 -17.11 -4.80 -1.51
N GLN A 241 -18.34 -4.55 -1.95
CA GLN A 241 -19.08 -3.35 -1.53
C GLN A 241 -19.34 -3.33 -0.01
N GLN A 242 -19.69 -4.48 0.59
CA GLN A 242 -19.86 -4.60 2.04
C GLN A 242 -18.53 -4.40 2.78
N ARG A 243 -17.45 -5.00 2.27
CA ARG A 243 -16.09 -4.80 2.78
C ARG A 243 -15.72 -3.32 2.79
N GLN A 244 -15.94 -2.60 1.68
CA GLN A 244 -15.70 -1.15 1.61
C GLN A 244 -16.45 -0.41 2.72
N ALA A 245 -17.74 -0.70 2.93
CA ALA A 245 -18.56 -0.04 3.96
C ALA A 245 -18.13 -0.38 5.41
N ILE A 246 -17.70 -1.62 5.64
CA ILE A 246 -17.13 -2.04 6.93
C ILE A 246 -15.81 -1.31 7.18
N GLU A 247 -14.94 -1.20 6.17
CA GLU A 247 -13.66 -0.49 6.31
C GLU A 247 -13.82 1.04 6.45
N ASP A 248 -14.87 1.63 5.86
CA ASP A 248 -15.30 3.00 6.18
C ASP A 248 -15.62 3.14 7.69
N THR A 249 -16.31 2.15 8.28
CA THR A 249 -16.69 2.15 9.70
C THR A 249 -15.48 1.92 10.61
N ASN A 250 -14.66 0.92 10.29
CA ASN A 250 -13.44 0.57 11.01
C ASN A 250 -12.44 1.73 11.08
N SER A 251 -12.43 2.58 10.04
CA SER A 251 -11.53 3.74 9.99
C SER A 251 -11.84 4.79 11.04
N GLY A 252 -13.08 4.91 11.53
CA GLY A 252 -13.46 5.88 12.57
C GLY A 252 -12.94 7.30 12.29
N VAL A 253 -12.11 7.84 13.19
CA VAL A 253 -11.49 9.17 13.05
C VAL A 253 -10.54 9.26 11.84
N ASN A 254 -10.02 8.14 11.35
CA ASN A 254 -9.12 8.05 10.20
C ASN A 254 -9.86 7.96 8.84
N LEU A 255 -11.19 8.11 8.83
CA LEU A 255 -12.01 8.08 7.61
C LEU A 255 -11.50 9.06 6.54
N VAL A 256 -11.01 10.24 6.95
CA VAL A 256 -10.46 11.25 6.02
C VAL A 256 -9.18 10.78 5.34
N THR A 257 -8.29 10.11 6.09
CA THR A 257 -7.05 9.52 5.55
C THR A 257 -7.37 8.37 4.60
N ARG A 258 -8.34 7.51 4.95
CA ARG A 258 -8.81 6.46 4.06
C ARG A 258 -9.49 7.02 2.81
N GLY A 259 -10.29 8.07 2.95
CA GLY A 259 -10.91 8.78 1.83
C GLY A 259 -9.87 9.29 0.83
N ALA A 260 -8.74 9.82 1.32
CA ALA A 260 -7.62 10.20 0.47
C ALA A 260 -7.00 9.01 -0.28
N ALA A 261 -6.87 7.85 0.39
CA ALA A 261 -6.37 6.63 -0.26
C ALA A 261 -7.32 6.15 -1.36
N LYS A 262 -8.64 6.21 -1.12
CA LYS A 262 -9.70 5.90 -2.11
C LYS A 262 -9.73 6.83 -3.32
N ALA A 263 -9.17 8.02 -3.18
CA ALA A 263 -9.02 8.98 -4.27
C ALA A 263 -7.68 8.83 -5.02
N SER A 264 -6.89 7.80 -4.70
CA SER A 264 -5.59 7.55 -5.33
C SER A 264 -5.63 6.36 -6.31
N GLU A 265 -4.58 6.22 -7.12
CA GLU A 265 -4.41 5.11 -8.06
C GLU A 265 -4.27 3.73 -7.38
N TYR A 266 -3.99 3.68 -6.07
CA TYR A 266 -3.83 2.42 -5.33
C TYR A 266 -5.12 1.81 -4.85
N TYR A 267 -6.23 2.53 -4.91
CA TYR A 267 -7.52 1.96 -4.55
C TYR A 267 -8.13 1.21 -5.73
N GLN A 268 -7.62 0.00 -5.97
CA GLN A 268 -8.02 -0.87 -7.06
C GLN A 268 -8.94 -1.99 -6.57
N ASN A 269 -10.14 -2.08 -7.17
CA ASN A 269 -11.21 -2.98 -6.75
C ASN A 269 -11.79 -3.79 -7.91
N ASP A 270 -10.98 -4.04 -8.93
CA ASP A 270 -11.39 -4.68 -10.18
C ASP A 270 -11.98 -6.10 -10.02
N SER A 271 -11.81 -6.74 -8.86
CA SER A 271 -12.43 -8.01 -8.50
C SER A 271 -13.95 -7.89 -8.28
N TRP A 272 -14.44 -6.71 -7.90
CA TRP A 272 -15.83 -6.50 -7.48
C TRP A 272 -16.48 -5.20 -7.99
N ASP A 273 -15.70 -4.19 -8.39
CA ASP A 273 -16.18 -2.94 -8.99
C ASP A 273 -16.08 -2.97 -10.53
N LEU A 274 -17.20 -2.74 -11.20
CA LEU A 274 -17.29 -2.87 -12.66
C LEU A 274 -16.49 -1.78 -13.39
N ILE A 275 -16.38 -0.58 -12.81
CA ILE A 275 -15.63 0.52 -13.44
C ILE A 275 -14.14 0.15 -13.47
N ASP A 276 -13.59 -0.26 -12.32
CA ASP A 276 -12.19 -0.70 -12.21
C ASP A 276 -11.93 -1.94 -13.09
N ALA A 277 -12.87 -2.89 -13.15
CA ALA A 277 -12.75 -4.09 -13.97
C ALA A 277 -12.71 -3.80 -15.47
N VAL A 278 -13.51 -2.83 -15.94
CA VAL A 278 -13.52 -2.38 -17.33
C VAL A 278 -12.25 -1.59 -17.65
N ASP A 279 -11.84 -0.67 -16.78
CA ASP A 279 -10.62 0.13 -16.97
C ASP A 279 -9.35 -0.72 -16.97
N GLY A 280 -9.30 -1.75 -16.12
CA GLY A 280 -8.23 -2.74 -16.09
C GLY A 280 -8.29 -3.80 -17.20
N GLY A 281 -9.32 -3.75 -18.06
CA GLY A 281 -9.52 -4.72 -19.14
C GLY A 281 -9.79 -6.16 -18.68
N LYS A 282 -10.19 -6.36 -17.42
CA LYS A 282 -10.56 -7.66 -16.87
C LYS A 282 -11.93 -8.13 -17.36
N VAL A 283 -12.82 -7.18 -17.65
CA VAL A 283 -14.18 -7.44 -18.11
C VAL A 283 -14.52 -6.59 -19.33
N THR A 284 -15.18 -7.22 -20.29
CA THR A 284 -15.79 -6.56 -21.43
C THR A 284 -17.31 -6.51 -21.21
N ILE A 285 -17.91 -5.32 -21.21
CA ILE A 285 -19.33 -5.15 -20.84
C ILE A 285 -20.30 -5.94 -21.75
N GLN A 286 -19.89 -6.20 -22.99
CA GLN A 286 -20.64 -6.98 -23.98
C GLN A 286 -20.70 -8.47 -23.62
N GLU A 287 -19.71 -8.97 -22.89
CA GLU A 287 -19.54 -10.39 -22.56
C GLU A 287 -20.07 -10.73 -21.16
N LEU A 288 -20.41 -9.71 -20.37
CA LEU A 288 -20.87 -9.89 -19.00
C LEU A 288 -22.31 -10.43 -18.95
N ALA A 289 -22.49 -11.52 -18.19
CA ALA A 289 -23.80 -12.13 -17.98
C ALA A 289 -24.76 -11.16 -17.27
N ASN A 290 -26.05 -11.25 -17.59
CA ASN A 290 -27.04 -10.31 -17.07
C ASN A 290 -27.23 -10.41 -15.55
N ASP A 291 -27.10 -11.61 -15.00
CA ASP A 291 -27.19 -11.90 -13.57
C ASP A 291 -25.93 -11.51 -12.78
N ALA A 292 -24.82 -11.24 -13.47
CA ALA A 292 -23.60 -10.69 -12.89
C ALA A 292 -23.66 -9.15 -12.71
N LEU A 293 -24.70 -8.50 -13.23
CA LEU A 293 -24.90 -7.05 -13.11
C LEU A 293 -25.83 -6.71 -11.93
N PRO A 294 -25.66 -5.53 -11.32
CA PRO A 294 -26.59 -5.05 -10.30
C PRO A 294 -27.98 -4.82 -10.91
N GLU A 295 -29.02 -4.97 -10.10
CA GLU A 295 -30.43 -4.95 -10.53
C GLU A 295 -30.77 -3.78 -11.47
N ALA A 296 -30.29 -2.58 -11.14
CA ALA A 296 -30.49 -1.37 -11.92
C ALA A 296 -29.99 -1.48 -13.38
N MET A 297 -28.98 -2.31 -13.64
CA MET A 297 -28.36 -2.50 -14.96
C MET A 297 -28.90 -3.70 -15.75
N GLN A 298 -29.65 -4.60 -15.11
CA GLN A 298 -30.12 -5.84 -15.76
C GLN A 298 -31.17 -5.58 -16.87
N SER A 299 -31.93 -4.49 -16.75
CA SER A 299 -32.90 -4.05 -17.76
C SER A 299 -32.29 -3.15 -18.85
N MET A 300 -31.04 -2.71 -18.65
CA MET A 300 -30.35 -1.83 -19.59
C MET A 300 -29.83 -2.61 -20.80
N THR A 301 -29.94 -2.00 -21.99
CA THR A 301 -29.21 -2.42 -23.18
C THR A 301 -27.70 -2.21 -22.99
N VAL A 302 -26.88 -2.86 -23.81
CA VAL A 302 -25.42 -2.69 -23.77
C VAL A 302 -25.00 -1.21 -23.91
N ALA A 303 -25.66 -0.44 -24.78
CA ALA A 303 -25.40 0.99 -24.93
C ALA A 303 -25.70 1.77 -23.64
N GLN A 304 -26.85 1.49 -23.01
CA GLN A 304 -27.23 2.12 -21.74
C GLN A 304 -26.29 1.74 -20.59
N ARG A 305 -25.78 0.48 -20.55
CA ARG A 305 -24.78 0.07 -19.55
C ARG A 305 -23.48 0.87 -19.73
N GLN A 306 -23.03 1.05 -20.96
CA GLN A 306 -21.83 1.83 -21.26
C GLN A 306 -22.02 3.29 -20.84
N GLU A 307 -23.16 3.90 -21.17
CA GLU A 307 -23.49 5.27 -20.74
C GLU A 307 -23.54 5.39 -19.20
N TYR A 308 -24.12 4.41 -18.51
CA TYR A 308 -24.18 4.38 -17.05
C TYR A 308 -22.79 4.30 -16.40
N ILE A 309 -21.93 3.39 -16.89
CA ILE A 309 -20.54 3.24 -16.44
C ILE A 309 -19.76 4.54 -16.64
N VAL A 310 -19.87 5.15 -17.83
CA VAL A 310 -19.18 6.41 -18.14
C VAL A 310 -19.67 7.54 -17.23
N ALA A 311 -20.97 7.66 -17.02
CA ALA A 311 -21.54 8.67 -16.13
C ALA A 311 -21.03 8.51 -14.68
N LYS A 312 -21.03 7.28 -14.17
CA LYS A 312 -20.52 6.96 -12.83
C LYS A 312 -19.01 7.17 -12.69
N LYS A 313 -18.24 6.88 -13.75
CA LYS A 313 -16.81 7.15 -13.79
C LYS A 313 -16.50 8.65 -13.72
N VAL A 314 -17.18 9.47 -14.51
CA VAL A 314 -17.02 10.94 -14.46
C VAL A 314 -17.40 11.50 -13.08
N GLU A 315 -18.48 10.99 -12.48
CA GLU A 315 -18.88 11.34 -11.11
C GLU A 315 -17.77 10.98 -10.10
N ARG A 316 -17.24 9.75 -10.18
CA ARG A 316 -16.13 9.25 -9.34
C ARG A 316 -14.90 10.14 -9.45
N GLU A 317 -14.42 10.37 -10.67
CA GLU A 317 -13.23 11.19 -10.94
C GLU A 317 -13.38 12.61 -10.37
N THR A 318 -14.54 13.24 -10.57
CA THR A 318 -14.84 14.58 -10.04
C THR A 318 -14.79 14.61 -8.49
N ILE A 319 -15.29 13.56 -7.83
CA ILE A 319 -15.26 13.47 -6.36
C ILE A 319 -13.83 13.22 -5.89
N GLN A 320 -13.10 12.31 -6.53
CA GLN A 320 -11.72 11.99 -6.19
C GLN A 320 -10.80 13.21 -6.34
N GLU A 321 -10.96 14.02 -7.40
CA GLU A 321 -10.22 15.28 -7.57
C GLU A 321 -10.41 16.22 -6.37
N LYS A 322 -11.65 16.44 -5.95
CA LYS A 322 -11.95 17.29 -4.77
C LYS A 322 -11.36 16.72 -3.49
N ILE A 323 -11.41 15.39 -3.30
CA ILE A 323 -10.78 14.74 -2.16
C ILE A 323 -9.27 14.97 -2.20
N ARG A 324 -8.59 14.82 -3.34
CA ARG A 324 -7.14 15.06 -3.47
C ARG A 324 -6.78 16.50 -3.11
N ASP A 325 -7.52 17.48 -3.64
CA ASP A 325 -7.30 18.90 -3.35
C ASP A 325 -7.46 19.23 -1.86
N LEU A 326 -8.49 18.68 -1.21
CA LEU A 326 -8.72 18.88 0.22
C LEU A 326 -7.70 18.12 1.07
N SER A 327 -7.28 16.93 0.64
CA SER A 327 -6.25 16.13 1.31
C SER A 327 -4.92 16.87 1.35
N GLN A 328 -4.53 17.53 0.26
CA GLN A 328 -3.32 18.35 0.25
C GLN A 328 -3.40 19.50 1.26
N LYS A 329 -4.51 20.24 1.27
CA LYS A 329 -4.72 21.35 2.23
C LYS A 329 -4.75 20.85 3.67
N ARG A 330 -5.31 19.66 3.89
CA ARG A 330 -5.34 18.98 5.19
C ARG A 330 -3.92 18.60 5.63
N ASP A 331 -3.12 17.99 4.75
CA ASP A 331 -1.73 17.61 5.04
C ASP A 331 -0.91 18.85 5.45
N GLU A 332 -1.01 19.95 4.69
CA GLU A 332 -0.33 21.22 5.00
C GLU A 332 -0.78 21.81 6.35
N TYR A 333 -2.09 21.77 6.64
CA TYR A 333 -2.63 22.23 7.91
C TYR A 333 -2.12 21.38 9.09
N VAL A 334 -2.23 20.06 8.97
CA VAL A 334 -1.84 19.11 10.02
C VAL A 334 -0.35 19.21 10.31
N GLU A 335 0.50 19.28 9.28
CA GLU A 335 1.94 19.46 9.46
C GLU A 335 2.27 20.76 10.19
N LYS A 336 1.62 21.87 9.82
CA LYS A 336 1.79 23.15 10.53
C LYS A 336 1.38 23.07 12.01
N GLN A 337 0.30 22.36 12.32
CA GLN A 337 -0.11 22.14 13.71
C GLN A 337 0.90 21.24 14.45
N ARG A 338 1.36 20.14 13.84
CA ARG A 338 2.36 19.23 14.43
C ARG A 338 3.65 19.97 14.79
N GLN A 339 4.15 20.83 13.90
CA GLN A 339 5.37 21.60 14.15
C GLN A 339 5.27 22.53 15.37
N ALA A 340 4.05 22.98 15.71
CA ALA A 340 3.78 23.79 16.88
C ALA A 340 3.61 22.99 18.19
N MET A 341 3.53 21.65 18.11
CA MET A 341 3.38 20.76 19.27
C MET A 341 4.74 20.33 19.84
N ALA A 342 4.80 20.14 21.16
CA ALA A 342 6.00 19.67 21.86
C ALA A 342 6.28 18.17 21.66
N ASN A 343 5.23 17.36 21.46
CA ASN A 343 5.33 15.94 21.11
C ASN A 343 4.79 15.75 19.68
N ARG A 344 5.69 15.58 18.72
CA ARG A 344 5.37 15.54 17.28
C ARG A 344 4.89 14.18 16.78
N GLY A 345 5.00 13.14 17.62
CA GLY A 345 4.66 11.78 17.22
C GLY A 345 5.72 11.13 16.31
N ASP A 346 6.98 11.57 16.36
CA ASP A 346 8.02 11.16 15.41
C ASP A 346 8.39 9.65 15.47
N ASN A 347 7.92 8.91 16.48
CA ASN A 347 8.21 7.49 16.70
C ASN A 347 6.96 6.57 16.60
N THR A 348 5.93 6.99 15.86
CA THR A 348 4.76 6.13 15.57
C THR A 348 5.07 5.15 14.45
N LEU A 349 4.27 4.08 14.32
CA LEU A 349 4.50 3.01 13.34
C LEU A 349 4.51 3.55 11.90
N ASP A 350 3.56 4.39 11.50
CA ASP A 350 3.57 5.05 10.19
C ASP A 350 4.84 5.86 9.94
N ALA A 351 5.27 6.66 10.92
CA ALA A 351 6.38 7.58 10.79
C ALA A 351 7.68 6.81 10.51
N VAL A 352 7.91 5.72 11.26
CA VAL A 352 9.11 4.89 11.07
C VAL A 352 9.07 4.09 9.76
N ILE A 353 7.89 3.59 9.36
CA ILE A 353 7.72 2.90 8.08
C ILE A 353 7.97 3.88 6.92
N ILE A 354 7.36 5.07 6.96
CA ILE A 354 7.50 6.11 5.94
C ILE A 354 8.96 6.60 5.88
N GLU A 355 9.64 6.77 7.01
CA GLU A 355 11.05 7.14 7.04
C GLU A 355 11.92 6.10 6.33
N SER A 356 11.68 4.80 6.63
CA SER A 356 12.40 3.70 5.98
C SER A 356 12.14 3.68 4.48
N LEU A 357 10.86 3.72 4.08
CA LEU A 357 10.43 3.70 2.69
C LEU A 357 11.06 4.86 1.92
N ARG A 358 11.05 6.07 2.47
CA ARG A 358 11.66 7.25 1.85
C ARG A 358 13.12 7.01 1.46
N LYS A 359 13.92 6.47 2.38
CA LYS A 359 15.35 6.21 2.16
C LYS A 359 15.55 5.06 1.17
N GLN A 360 14.84 3.97 1.35
CA GLN A 360 15.03 2.72 0.60
C GLN A 360 14.51 2.82 -0.84
N LEU A 361 13.35 3.46 -1.05
CA LEU A 361 12.81 3.72 -2.38
C LEU A 361 13.71 4.66 -3.17
N ALA A 362 14.23 5.74 -2.55
CA ALA A 362 15.18 6.65 -3.19
C ALA A 362 16.47 5.92 -3.63
N ALA A 363 17.01 5.03 -2.79
CA ALA A 363 18.17 4.21 -3.13
C ALA A 363 17.91 3.25 -4.32
N LYS A 364 16.64 2.93 -4.60
CA LYS A 364 16.19 2.07 -5.71
C LYS A 364 15.68 2.86 -6.93
N GLY A 365 15.92 4.18 -6.95
CA GLY A 365 15.63 5.05 -8.09
C GLY A 365 14.20 5.58 -8.16
N PHE A 366 13.38 5.33 -7.13
CA PHE A 366 12.08 5.95 -6.99
C PHE A 366 12.23 7.40 -6.50
N ARG A 367 11.26 8.27 -6.81
CA ARG A 367 11.30 9.71 -6.52
C ARG A 367 9.98 10.16 -5.92
N LEU A 368 10.05 11.02 -4.91
CA LEU A 368 8.88 11.73 -4.41
C LEU A 368 8.52 12.85 -5.39
N GLN A 369 7.24 13.00 -5.71
CA GLN A 369 6.69 14.09 -6.53
C GLN A 369 6.39 15.34 -5.70
#